data_AF-A0A7V9PI65-F1
#
_entry.id   AF-A0A7V9PI65-F1
#
_cell.length_a   1.000
_cell.length_b   1.000
_cell.length_c   1.000
_cell.angle_alpha   90.00
_cell.angle_beta   90.00
_cell.angle_gamma   90.00
#
_symmetry.space_group_name_H-M   'P 1'
#
loop_
_entity.id
_entity.type
_entity.pdbx_description
1 polymer ?
#
loop_
_entity_poly.entity_id
_entity_poly.type
_entity_poly.pdbx_seq_one_letter_code
_entity_poly.pdbx_strand_id
1 'polypeptide(L)'
;LTPRTIQAWRPGAPDGIERSILVVVQYEEGAIGTLHHAWDTPSLFRGLRLSRIYGTRGSVLFESNGLFVAIRGRRARALLPGWRDIGGYHAMFADFLGCLRDGGEPRMTLARARLDLELVEAAYRSSP
;
A
#
# COMPACT_ATOMS: atom_id res chain seq x y z
N LEU A 1 9.36 -1.30 8.61
CA LEU A 1 9.96 0.03 8.38
C LEU A 1 9.27 0.98 9.33
N THR A 2 10.05 1.79 10.04
CA THR A 2 9.53 2.65 11.11
C THR A 2 9.39 4.07 10.57
N PRO A 3 8.18 4.64 10.46
CA PRO A 3 7.98 5.98 9.93
C PRO A 3 8.67 7.02 10.83
N ARG A 4 9.52 7.86 10.22
CA ARG A 4 10.24 8.96 10.86
C ARG A 4 9.55 10.30 10.61
N THR A 5 9.26 10.60 9.34
CA THR A 5 8.51 11.80 8.94
C THR A 5 7.46 11.45 7.91
N ILE A 6 6.33 12.15 7.99
CA ILE A 6 5.20 11.99 7.08
C ILE A 6 4.81 13.39 6.63
N GLN A 7 4.98 13.68 5.35
CA GLN A 7 4.56 14.94 4.75
C GLN A 7 3.52 14.66 3.68
N ALA A 8 2.41 15.38 3.74
CA ALA A 8 1.38 15.32 2.72
C ALA A 8 1.24 16.65 1.98
N TRP A 9 0.73 16.56 0.76
CA TRP A 9 0.33 17.69 -0.07
C TRP A 9 -1.01 17.36 -0.69
N ARG A 10 -2.04 18.12 -0.31
CA ARG A 10 -3.38 18.05 -0.86
C ARG A 10 -3.60 19.22 -1.83
N PRO A 11 -3.63 18.99 -3.14
CA PRO A 11 -3.98 20.04 -4.10
C PRO A 11 -5.45 20.46 -3.97
N GLY A 12 -5.73 21.75 -4.18
CA GLY A 12 -7.08 22.31 -4.19
C GLY A 12 -7.43 23.04 -2.89
N ALA A 13 -8.72 23.33 -2.72
CA ALA A 13 -9.19 24.02 -1.53
C ALA A 13 -9.08 23.11 -0.28
N PRO A 14 -8.64 23.66 0.87
CA PRO A 14 -8.62 22.90 2.13
C PRO A 14 -10.04 22.50 2.56
N ASP A 15 -11.02 23.34 2.22
CA ASP A 15 -12.43 23.09 2.46
C ASP A 15 -13.01 22.07 1.47
N GLY A 16 -13.71 21.06 1.98
CA GLY A 16 -14.37 20.01 1.19
C GLY A 16 -13.65 18.66 1.22
N ILE A 17 -14.18 17.70 0.45
CA ILE A 17 -13.67 16.32 0.38
C ILE A 17 -12.35 16.30 -0.41
N GLU A 18 -11.34 15.61 0.12
CA GLU A 18 -10.06 15.39 -0.56
C GLU A 18 -10.29 14.66 -1.90
N ARG A 19 -9.84 15.30 -3.00
CA ARG A 19 -9.90 14.72 -4.35
C ARG A 19 -8.61 14.02 -4.74
N SER A 20 -7.48 14.56 -4.28
CA SER A 20 -6.16 14.00 -4.51
C SER A 20 -5.20 14.38 -3.39
N ILE A 21 -4.19 13.55 -3.18
CA ILE A 21 -3.15 13.76 -2.18
C ILE A 21 -1.87 13.04 -2.60
N LEU A 22 -0.73 13.69 -2.35
CA LEU A 22 0.59 13.08 -2.33
C LEU A 22 1.02 12.92 -0.88
N VAL A 23 1.43 11.72 -0.49
CA VAL A 23 2.05 11.46 0.81
C VAL A 23 3.46 10.96 0.59
N VAL A 24 4.42 11.55 1.30
CA VAL A 24 5.82 11.10 1.35
C VAL A 24 6.14 10.69 2.79
N VAL A 25 6.58 9.45 2.94
CA VAL A 25 7.01 8.87 4.22
C VAL A 25 8.50 8.63 4.17
N GLN A 26 9.25 9.22 5.09
CA GLN A 26 10.65 8.86 5.32
C GLN A 26 10.70 7.89 6.49
N TYR A 27 11.46 6.82 6.35
CA TYR A 27 11.61 5.80 7.38
C TYR A 27 12.95 5.93 8.10
N GLU A 28 13.01 5.51 9.35
CA GLU A 28 14.25 5.48 10.15
C GLU A 28 15.36 4.67 9.47
N GLU A 29 14.99 3.62 8.75
CA GLU A 29 15.92 2.76 8.01
C GLU A 29 16.45 3.39 6.72
N GLY A 30 16.09 4.65 6.41
CA GLY A 30 16.55 5.40 5.24
C GLY A 30 15.76 5.16 3.96
N ALA A 31 14.72 4.31 4.02
CA ALA A 31 13.78 4.15 2.91
C ALA A 31 12.89 5.39 2.77
N ILE A 32 12.40 5.65 1.55
CA ILE A 32 11.40 6.68 1.26
C ILE A 32 10.25 6.01 0.51
N GLY A 33 9.03 6.22 1.01
CA GLY A 33 7.80 5.79 0.36
C GLY A 33 7.03 7.00 -0.16
N THR A 34 6.42 6.85 -1.34
CA THR A 34 5.49 7.85 -1.89
C THR A 34 4.16 7.19 -2.24
N LEU A 35 3.07 7.87 -1.91
CA LEU A 35 1.70 7.46 -2.26
C LEU A 35 1.05 8.60 -3.03
N HIS A 36 0.60 8.30 -4.24
CA HIS A 36 -0.24 9.19 -5.03
C HIS A 36 -1.66 8.65 -5.03
N HIS A 37 -2.61 9.45 -4.57
CA HIS A 37 -4.02 9.12 -4.63
C HIS A 37 -4.78 10.25 -5.33
N ALA A 38 -5.71 9.88 -6.21
CA ALA A 38 -6.58 10.81 -6.91
C ALA A 38 -7.87 10.12 -7.37
N TRP A 39 -9.02 10.73 -7.06
CA TRP A 39 -10.34 10.25 -7.45
C TRP A 39 -10.70 10.61 -8.90
N ASP A 40 -10.20 11.73 -9.40
CA ASP A 40 -10.65 12.34 -10.66
C ASP A 40 -9.62 12.32 -11.78
N THR A 41 -8.48 11.66 -11.56
CA THR A 41 -7.48 11.45 -12.60
C THR A 41 -7.90 10.26 -13.48
N PRO A 42 -8.03 10.44 -14.81
CA PRO A 42 -8.32 9.34 -15.72
C PRO A 42 -7.25 8.25 -15.61
N SER A 43 -7.65 7.05 -15.17
CA SER A 43 -6.76 5.90 -15.19
C SER A 43 -6.82 5.25 -16.56
N LEU A 44 -5.68 5.18 -17.27
CA LEU A 44 -5.54 4.50 -18.56
C LEU A 44 -6.06 3.04 -18.54
N PHE A 45 -6.08 2.43 -17.35
CA PHE A 45 -6.54 1.06 -17.15
C PHE A 45 -7.72 0.94 -16.19
N ARG A 46 -8.55 2.00 -16.07
CA ARG A 46 -9.86 2.03 -15.39
C ARG A 46 -9.92 1.41 -13.97
N GLY A 47 -8.79 1.31 -13.26
CA GLY A 47 -8.76 0.63 -11.96
C GLY A 47 -7.45 -0.05 -11.62
N LEU A 48 -6.59 -0.36 -12.60
CA LEU A 48 -5.26 -0.89 -12.28
C LEU A 48 -4.46 0.15 -11.49
N ARG A 49 -3.86 -0.32 -10.40
CA ARG A 49 -2.96 0.49 -9.56
C ARG A 49 -1.60 -0.18 -9.56
N LEU A 50 -0.57 0.58 -9.85
CA LEU A 50 0.78 0.07 -9.92
C LEU A 50 1.55 0.51 -8.69
N SER A 51 2.15 -0.46 -8.03
CA SER A 51 3.04 -0.23 -6.90
C SER A 51 4.44 -0.69 -7.29
N ARG A 52 5.44 0.04 -6.82
CA ARG A 52 6.83 -0.28 -7.13
C ARG A 52 7.71 -0.13 -5.91
N ILE A 53 8.58 -1.12 -5.72
CA ILE A 53 9.60 -1.15 -4.69
C ILE A 53 10.95 -1.16 -5.38
N TYR A 54 11.83 -0.26 -4.95
CA TYR A 54 13.22 -0.20 -5.40
C TYR A 54 14.13 -0.63 -4.25
N GLY A 55 15.11 -1.48 -4.56
CA GLY A 55 16.14 -1.90 -3.64
C GLY A 55 17.51 -1.92 -4.31
N THR A 56 18.55 -2.12 -3.51
CA THR A 56 19.95 -2.08 -3.98
C THR A 56 20.30 -3.20 -4.97
N ARG A 57 19.55 -4.31 -4.96
CA ARG A 57 19.81 -5.50 -5.81
C ARG A 57 18.73 -5.74 -6.87
N GLY A 58 17.75 -4.85 -6.98
CA GLY A 58 16.63 -5.05 -7.88
C GLY A 58 15.42 -4.17 -7.57
N SER A 59 14.36 -4.37 -8.34
CA SER A 59 13.08 -3.70 -8.18
C SER A 59 11.94 -4.70 -8.38
N VAL A 60 10.81 -4.40 -7.76
CA VAL A 60 9.56 -5.14 -7.92
C VAL A 60 8.51 -4.15 -8.37
N LEU A 61 7.87 -4.41 -9.51
CA LEU A 61 6.67 -3.74 -9.96
C LEU A 61 5.52 -4.73 -9.81
N PHE A 62 4.41 -4.31 -9.22
CA PHE A 62 3.24 -5.15 -9.12
C PHE A 62 1.97 -4.34 -9.27
N GLU A 63 0.93 -5.02 -9.75
CA GLU A 63 -0.42 -4.48 -9.77
C GLU A 63 -1.07 -4.74 -8.41
N SER A 64 -1.67 -3.72 -7.80
CA SER A 64 -2.09 -3.73 -6.40
C SER A 64 -3.26 -4.69 -6.12
N ASN A 65 -4.02 -5.10 -7.15
CA ASN A 65 -5.04 -6.14 -7.04
C ASN A 65 -4.49 -7.54 -7.37
N GLY A 66 -3.16 -7.70 -7.45
CA GLY A 66 -2.53 -9.01 -7.60
C GLY A 66 -2.58 -9.60 -9.01
N LEU A 67 -2.85 -8.80 -10.05
CA LEU A 67 -2.89 -9.31 -11.42
C LEU A 67 -1.52 -9.81 -11.91
N PHE A 68 -0.45 -9.10 -11.57
CA PHE A 68 0.91 -9.50 -11.92
C PHE A 68 1.95 -8.95 -10.95
N VAL A 69 3.11 -9.61 -10.91
CA VAL A 69 4.34 -9.14 -10.24
C VAL A 69 5.51 -9.31 -11.20
N ALA A 70 6.23 -8.23 -11.47
CA ALA A 70 7.45 -8.20 -12.27
C ALA A 70 8.65 -7.88 -11.37
N ILE A 71 9.61 -8.79 -11.32
CA ILE A 71 10.83 -8.68 -10.52
C ILE A 71 12.01 -8.50 -11.47
N ARG A 72 12.80 -7.45 -11.24
CA ARG A 72 14.04 -7.17 -11.98
C ARG A 72 15.21 -7.12 -10.99
N GLY A 73 16.33 -7.75 -11.32
CA GLY A 73 17.52 -7.82 -10.46
C GLY A 73 18.55 -8.75 -11.08
N ARG A 74 19.23 -9.59 -10.28
CA ARG A 74 20.17 -10.62 -10.80
C ARG A 74 19.52 -11.58 -11.80
N ARG A 75 18.21 -11.86 -11.65
CA ARG A 75 17.39 -12.59 -12.63
C ARG A 75 16.05 -11.88 -12.76
N ALA A 76 15.59 -11.69 -13.99
CA ALA A 76 14.25 -11.17 -14.25
C ALA A 76 13.22 -12.30 -14.10
N ARG A 77 12.08 -12.02 -13.46
CA ARG A 77 10.96 -12.96 -13.32
C ARG A 77 9.65 -12.19 -13.42
N ALA A 78 8.66 -12.79 -14.05
CA ALA A 78 7.28 -12.33 -14.01
C ALA A 78 6.40 -13.43 -13.41
N LEU A 79 5.48 -13.05 -12.53
CA LEU A 79 4.54 -13.92 -11.86
C LEU A 79 3.12 -13.43 -12.14
N LEU A 80 2.22 -14.38 -12.39
CA LEU A 80 0.78 -14.15 -12.48
C LEU A 80 0.15 -14.93 -11.32
N PRO A 81 -0.19 -14.27 -10.20
CA PRO A 81 -0.74 -14.92 -8.99
C PRO A 81 -2.06 -15.68 -9.21
N GLY A 82 -2.73 -15.44 -10.34
CA GLY A 82 -4.02 -16.03 -10.67
C GLY A 82 -5.17 -15.09 -10.31
N TRP A 83 -6.37 -15.39 -10.81
CA TRP A 83 -7.49 -14.44 -10.79
C TRP A 83 -8.53 -14.78 -9.70
N ARG A 84 -8.31 -15.87 -8.96
CA ARG A 84 -9.28 -16.46 -8.03
C ARG A 84 -9.40 -15.70 -6.72
N ASP A 85 -8.39 -14.94 -6.33
CA ASP A 85 -8.35 -14.17 -5.08
C ASP A 85 -7.69 -12.79 -5.27
N ILE A 86 -8.08 -12.09 -6.34
CA ILE A 86 -7.57 -10.73 -6.69
C ILE A 86 -7.76 -9.75 -5.51
N GLY A 87 -8.87 -9.86 -4.78
CA GLY A 87 -9.14 -9.03 -3.59
C GLY A 87 -8.47 -9.52 -2.31
N GLY A 88 -7.79 -10.67 -2.33
CA GLY A 88 -7.16 -11.29 -1.15
C GLY A 88 -8.13 -11.79 -0.07
N TYR A 89 -9.44 -11.67 -0.28
CA TYR A 89 -10.46 -12.02 0.71
C TYR A 89 -10.38 -13.49 1.11
N HIS A 90 -10.16 -14.40 0.18
CA HIS A 90 -10.10 -15.82 0.50
C HIS A 90 -8.91 -16.11 1.42
N ALA A 91 -7.72 -15.58 1.11
CA ALA A 91 -6.56 -15.71 1.97
C ALA A 91 -6.76 -15.06 3.36
N MET A 92 -7.38 -13.88 3.42
CA MET A 92 -7.67 -13.19 4.68
C MET A 92 -8.65 -13.98 5.56
N PHE A 93 -9.73 -14.52 4.98
CA PHE A 93 -10.69 -15.35 5.71
C PHE A 93 -10.09 -16.69 6.15
N ALA A 94 -9.26 -17.32 5.31
CA ALA A 94 -8.56 -18.54 5.68
C ALA A 94 -7.63 -18.33 6.89
N ASP A 95 -6.91 -17.20 6.93
CA ASP A 95 -6.07 -16.80 8.06
C ASP A 95 -6.90 -16.62 9.34
N PHE A 96 -7.97 -15.83 9.25
CA PHE A 96 -8.85 -15.54 10.37
C PHE A 96 -9.47 -16.82 10.96
N LEU A 97 -10.03 -17.69 10.11
CA LEU A 97 -10.61 -18.96 10.54
C LEU A 97 -9.57 -19.93 11.11
N GLY A 98 -8.35 -19.93 10.58
CA GLY A 98 -7.24 -20.70 11.14
C GLY A 98 -6.89 -20.25 12.55
N CYS A 99 -6.69 -18.94 12.74
CA CYS A 99 -6.40 -18.36 14.05
C CYS A 99 -7.51 -18.61 15.08
N LEU A 100 -8.78 -18.57 14.66
CA LEU A 100 -9.91 -18.91 15.55
C LEU A 100 -9.90 -20.36 16.01
N ARG A 101 -9.41 -21.30 15.18
CA ARG A 101 -9.36 -22.73 15.51
C ARG A 101 -8.13 -23.07 16.35
N ASP A 102 -6.99 -22.53 15.99
CA ASP A 102 -5.68 -22.93 16.52
C ASP A 102 -5.20 -22.02 17.66
N GLY A 103 -5.91 -20.93 17.94
CA GLY A 103 -5.56 -19.95 18.98
C GLY A 103 -4.34 -19.06 18.62
N GLY A 104 -3.95 -19.03 17.35
CA GLY A 104 -2.82 -18.22 16.86
C GLY A 104 -3.17 -16.75 16.63
N GLU A 105 -2.16 -15.88 16.56
CA GLU A 105 -2.34 -14.46 16.23
C GLU A 105 -2.58 -14.27 14.72
N PRO A 106 -3.63 -13.53 14.30
CA PRO A 106 -3.89 -13.27 12.89
C PRO A 106 -2.80 -12.39 12.29
N ARG A 107 -2.56 -12.53 10.98
CA ARG A 107 -1.61 -11.66 10.27
C ARG A 107 -2.09 -10.21 10.24
N MET A 108 -3.39 -9.96 10.24
CA MET A 108 -3.97 -8.63 10.30
C MET A 108 -4.58 -8.41 11.68
N THR A 109 -3.85 -7.71 12.55
CA THR A 109 -4.24 -7.46 13.95
C THR A 109 -4.85 -6.08 14.12
N LEU A 110 -5.60 -5.88 15.21
CA LEU A 110 -6.12 -4.56 15.58
C LEU A 110 -5.00 -3.55 15.85
N ALA A 111 -3.86 -4.00 16.39
CA ALA A 111 -2.69 -3.15 16.61
C ALA A 111 -2.13 -2.62 15.27
N ARG A 112 -2.11 -3.45 14.22
CA ARG A 112 -1.73 -3.01 12.86
C ARG A 112 -2.74 -2.03 12.29
N ALA A 113 -4.04 -2.32 12.40
CA ALA A 113 -5.09 -1.41 11.92
C ALA A 113 -5.03 -0.04 12.62
N ARG A 114 -4.71 -0.01 13.92
CA ARG A 114 -4.50 1.23 14.67
C ARG A 114 -3.29 2.00 14.15
N LEU A 115 -2.16 1.32 13.91
CA LEU A 115 -0.98 1.95 13.33
C LEU A 115 -1.30 2.58 11.97
N ASP A 116 -2.04 1.86 11.11
CA ASP A 116 -2.44 2.37 9.80
C ASP A 116 -3.29 3.66 9.92
N LEU A 117 -4.22 3.70 10.88
CA LEU A 117 -5.02 4.90 11.15
C LEU A 117 -4.14 6.07 11.65
N GLU A 118 -3.23 5.81 12.58
CA GLU A 118 -2.32 6.83 13.10
C GLU A 118 -1.45 7.45 11.97
N LEU A 119 -1.05 6.65 10.98
CA LEU A 119 -0.32 7.13 9.79
C LEU A 119 -1.18 8.00 8.88
N VAL A 120 -2.43 7.60 8.64
CA VAL A 120 -3.39 8.36 7.84
C VAL A 120 -3.65 9.73 8.50
N GLU A 121 -3.91 9.74 9.80
CA GLU A 121 -4.11 10.99 10.54
C GLU A 121 -2.85 11.87 10.55
N ALA A 122 -1.67 11.28 10.66
CA ALA A 122 -0.41 12.03 10.59
C ALA A 122 -0.21 12.69 9.22
N ALA A 123 -0.60 12.02 8.13
CA ALA A 123 -0.60 12.61 6.80
C ALA A 123 -1.58 13.78 6.71
N TYR A 124 -2.80 13.63 7.23
CA TYR A 124 -3.76 14.74 7.25
C TYR A 124 -3.30 15.94 8.08
N ARG A 125 -2.64 15.70 9.23
CA ARG A 125 -2.08 16.77 10.07
C ARG A 125 -0.91 17.51 9.42
N SER A 126 -0.17 16.86 8.52
CA SER A 126 0.98 17.48 7.84
C SER A 126 0.65 18.11 6.49
N SER A 127 -0.57 17.90 5.99
CA SER A 127 -1.04 18.62 4.80
C SER A 127 -1.25 20.11 5.13
N PRO A 128 -0.68 21.03 4.35
CA PRO A 128 -1.08 22.44 4.37
C PRO A 128 -2.52 22.64 3.90
#